data_AF-A0A803NJ29-F1
#
_entry.id   AF-A0A803NJ29-F1
#
_cell.length_a   1.000
_cell.length_b   1.000
_cell.length_c   1.000
_cell.angle_alpha   90.00
_cell.angle_beta   90.00
_cell.angle_gamma   90.00
#
_symmetry.space_group_name_H-M   'P 1'
#
loop_
_entity.id
_entity.type
_entity.pdbx_description
1 polymer ?
#
loop_
_entity_poly.entity_id
_entity_poly.type
_entity_poly.pdbx_seq_one_letter_code
_entity_poly.pdbx_strand_id
1 'polypeptide(L)'
;MEREGGISPRISPLAQVRDAGNLLTRAGFTLPGVDVDEYVVKYESALELIEHLRTMGETNALVQRNKLLKRETALATAAIYESMFGAEDGSVPATYQVIYMTGWKEHESQPRAKRRGSATVSFHDIKKQFGNT
;
A
#
# COMPACT_ATOMS: atom_id res chain seq x y z
N MET A 1 7.94 29.69 13.61
CA MET A 1 7.99 29.46 12.14
C MET A 1 9.34 28.85 11.77
N GLU A 2 9.78 27.80 12.45
CA GLU A 2 11.13 27.89 13.05
C GLU A 2 12.37 27.98 12.14
N ARG A 3 12.38 27.46 10.90
CA ARG A 3 13.64 27.47 10.09
C ARG A 3 13.50 27.81 8.60
N GLU A 4 12.33 27.58 8.00
CA GLU A 4 12.18 27.78 6.54
C GLU A 4 11.05 28.71 6.11
N GLY A 5 10.06 29.01 6.96
CA GLY A 5 8.91 29.84 6.56
C GLY A 5 8.16 29.32 5.33
N GLY A 6 7.04 29.97 5.01
CA GLY A 6 6.26 29.66 3.80
C GLY A 6 5.38 28.40 3.88
N ILE A 7 4.53 28.25 2.85
CA ILE A 7 3.61 27.12 2.68
C ILE A 7 4.07 26.35 1.44
N SER A 8 4.49 25.10 1.63
CA SER A 8 4.79 24.18 0.54
C SER A 8 4.26 22.79 0.89
N PRO A 9 3.79 22.01 -0.09
CA PRO A 9 3.26 20.70 0.19
C PRO A 9 4.42 19.72 0.47
N ARG A 10 4.32 19.01 1.60
CA ARG A 10 5.43 18.22 2.17
C ARG A 10 5.33 16.72 1.86
N ILE A 11 4.12 16.19 1.67
CA ILE A 11 3.83 14.76 1.59
C ILE A 11 3.06 14.48 0.29
N SER A 12 3.51 13.49 -0.47
CA SER A 12 2.78 12.99 -1.66
C SER A 12 1.57 12.17 -1.22
N PRO A 13 0.46 12.13 -1.99
CA PRO A 13 -0.68 11.28 -1.66
C PRO A 13 -0.25 9.81 -1.52
N LEU A 14 -0.67 9.16 -0.43
CA LEU A 14 -0.44 7.73 -0.21
C LEU A 14 -1.55 6.91 -0.85
N ALA A 15 -1.18 5.84 -1.54
CA ALA A 15 -2.16 4.90 -2.10
C ALA A 15 -2.88 4.15 -0.98
N GLN A 16 -4.21 4.06 -1.06
CA GLN A 16 -5.00 3.21 -0.17
C GLN A 16 -5.39 1.90 -0.87
N VAL A 17 -5.67 0.86 -0.08
CA VAL A 17 -6.16 -0.45 -0.59
C VAL A 17 -7.38 -0.29 -1.50
N ARG A 18 -8.28 0.62 -1.13
CA ARG A 18 -9.47 0.95 -1.92
C ARG A 18 -9.11 1.54 -3.28
N ASP A 19 -8.08 2.39 -3.33
CA ASP A 19 -7.64 3.03 -4.56
C ASP A 19 -7.05 2.00 -5.53
N ALA A 20 -6.32 1.01 -5.01
CA ALA A 20 -5.78 -0.12 -5.76
C ALA A 20 -6.90 -0.99 -6.37
N GLY A 21 -7.93 -1.36 -5.60
CA GLY A 21 -9.06 -2.13 -6.13
C GLY A 21 -9.88 -1.38 -7.18
N ASN A 22 -10.11 -0.08 -6.94
CA ASN A 22 -10.74 0.81 -7.91
C ASN A 22 -9.92 0.94 -9.19
N LEU A 23 -8.59 1.02 -9.07
CA LEU A 23 -7.67 1.08 -10.22
C LEU A 23 -7.78 -0.18 -11.08
N LEU A 24 -7.71 -1.37 -10.50
CA LEU A 24 -7.83 -2.64 -11.22
C LEU A 24 -9.16 -2.74 -11.99
N THR A 25 -10.25 -2.34 -11.35
CA THR A 25 -11.58 -2.35 -11.96
C THR A 25 -11.66 -1.37 -13.14
N ARG A 26 -11.13 -0.14 -12.99
CA ARG A 26 -11.08 0.84 -14.09
C ARG A 26 -10.15 0.42 -15.22
N ALA A 27 -9.10 -0.33 -14.91
CA ALA A 27 -8.16 -0.86 -15.90
C ALA A 27 -8.75 -2.08 -16.67
N GLY A 28 -9.96 -2.54 -16.33
CA GLY A 28 -10.65 -3.61 -17.05
C GLY A 28 -10.23 -5.02 -16.61
N PHE A 29 -9.57 -5.15 -15.46
CA PHE A 29 -9.32 -6.47 -14.86
C PHE A 29 -10.58 -6.99 -14.17
N THR A 30 -10.79 -8.30 -14.25
CA THR A 30 -11.82 -9.05 -13.54
C THR A 30 -11.21 -9.85 -12.40
N LEU A 31 -12.05 -10.22 -11.43
CA LEU A 31 -11.64 -10.89 -10.19
C LEU A 31 -10.47 -10.16 -9.49
N PRO A 32 -10.59 -8.84 -9.19
CA PRO A 32 -9.52 -8.10 -8.55
C PRO A 32 -9.27 -8.63 -7.13
N GLY A 33 -8.03 -9.02 -6.85
CA GLY A 33 -7.51 -9.32 -5.52
C GLY A 33 -6.55 -8.22 -5.10
N VAL A 34 -6.75 -7.67 -3.90
CA VAL A 34 -5.83 -6.69 -3.32
C VAL A 34 -5.49 -7.15 -1.92
N ASP A 35 -4.20 -7.39 -1.71
CA ASP A 35 -3.64 -7.82 -0.42
C ASP A 35 -2.66 -6.77 0.07
N VAL A 36 -2.49 -6.66 1.38
CA VAL A 36 -1.55 -5.74 2.01
C VAL A 36 -0.72 -6.49 3.03
N ASP A 37 0.60 -6.38 2.87
CA ASP A 37 1.55 -6.79 3.90
C ASP A 37 2.13 -5.56 4.59
N GLU A 38 2.30 -5.67 5.90
CA GLU A 38 2.93 -4.64 6.73
C GLU A 38 4.21 -5.19 7.35
N TYR A 39 5.30 -4.43 7.20
CA TYR A 39 6.61 -4.77 7.75
C TYR A 39 7.15 -3.61 8.58
N VAL A 40 7.66 -3.92 9.78
CA VAL A 40 8.37 -2.95 10.61
C VAL A 40 9.86 -3.21 10.47
N VAL A 41 10.60 -2.23 9.97
CA VAL A 41 12.06 -2.26 9.84
C VAL A 41 12.65 -1.30 10.86
N LYS A 42 13.65 -1.76 11.61
CA LYS A 42 14.37 -0.95 12.60
C LYS A 42 15.66 -0.42 11.98
N TYR A 43 15.92 0.87 12.16
CA TYR A 43 17.14 1.55 11.71
C TYR A 43 17.95 2.00 12.92
N GLU A 44 19.27 2.15 12.78
CA GLU A 44 20.13 2.59 13.89
C GLU A 44 19.98 4.09 14.16
N SER A 45 19.53 4.87 13.16
CA SER A 45 19.26 6.29 13.35
C SER A 45 18.22 6.83 12.36
N ALA A 46 17.66 8.01 12.66
CA ALA A 46 16.75 8.71 11.75
C ALA A 46 17.42 9.09 10.42
N LEU A 47 18.74 9.32 10.42
CA LEU A 47 19.49 9.66 9.20
C LEU A 47 19.60 8.46 8.25
N GLU A 48 19.85 7.26 8.78
CA GLU A 48 19.87 6.03 7.99
C GLU A 48 18.50 5.73 7.36
N LEU A 49 17.42 5.90 8.13
CA LEU A 49 16.05 5.79 7.60
C LEU A 49 15.83 6.75 6.42
N ILE A 50 16.23 8.02 6.56
CA ILE A 50 16.05 9.03 5.50
C ILE A 50 16.89 8.68 4.26
N GLU A 51 18.13 8.22 4.44
CA GLU A 51 18.99 7.79 3.34
C GLU A 51 18.42 6.58 2.60
N HIS A 52 17.87 5.62 3.34
CA HIS A 52 17.23 4.45 2.76
C HIS A 52 15.98 4.85 1.94
N LEU A 53 15.09 5.68 2.49
CA LEU A 53 13.92 6.20 1.77
C LEU A 53 14.31 6.94 0.49
N ARG A 54 15.39 7.74 0.52
CA ARG A 54 15.91 8.41 -0.69
C ARG A 54 16.38 7.41 -1.73
N THR A 55 17.02 6.33 -1.31
CA THR A 55 17.53 5.27 -2.20
C THR A 55 16.38 4.46 -2.82
N MET A 56 15.29 4.25 -2.07
CA MET A 56 14.04 3.66 -2.57
C MET A 56 13.29 4.56 -3.55
N GLY A 57 13.66 5.84 -3.67
CA GLY A 57 12.97 6.82 -4.51
C GLY A 57 11.78 7.50 -3.83
N GLU A 58 11.59 7.30 -2.51
CA GLU A 58 10.51 7.87 -1.69
C GLU A 58 10.75 9.36 -1.36
N THR A 59 11.15 10.13 -2.37
CA THR A 59 11.32 11.58 -2.26
C THR A 59 10.04 12.30 -2.66
N ASN A 60 9.83 13.50 -2.15
CA ASN A 60 8.65 14.30 -2.48
C ASN A 60 8.56 14.52 -4.01
N ALA A 61 7.48 14.03 -4.63
CA ALA A 61 7.28 14.07 -6.08
C ALA A 61 6.48 15.30 -6.55
N LEU A 62 5.99 16.14 -5.63
CA LEU A 62 5.12 17.27 -5.96
C LEU A 62 5.85 18.35 -6.75
N VAL A 63 5.15 18.96 -7.70
CA VAL A 63 5.69 20.02 -8.57
C VAL A 63 6.04 21.28 -7.77
N GLN A 64 5.20 21.66 -6.82
CA GLN A 64 5.36 22.86 -5.99
C GLN A 64 6.18 22.61 -4.70
N ARG A 65 6.92 21.50 -4.63
CA ARG A 65 7.76 21.21 -3.46
C ARG A 65 8.90 22.21 -3.32
N ASN A 66 9.38 22.40 -2.10
CA ASN A 66 10.67 23.03 -1.90
C ASN A 66 11.78 22.08 -2.41
N LYS A 67 12.63 22.57 -3.32
CA LYS A 67 13.72 21.78 -3.93
C LYS A 67 14.98 21.74 -3.06
N LEU A 68 15.13 22.70 -2.14
CA LEU A 68 16.30 22.85 -1.30
C LEU A 68 15.90 22.62 0.16
N LEU A 69 16.62 21.70 0.82
CA LEU A 69 16.51 21.47 2.25
C LEU A 69 17.77 22.02 2.92
N LYS A 70 17.62 22.96 3.86
CA LYS A 70 18.77 23.46 4.63
C LYS A 70 19.32 22.38 5.56
N ARG A 71 20.64 22.32 5.69
CA ARG A 71 21.34 21.36 6.56
C ARG A 71 20.89 21.45 8.02
N GLU A 72 20.72 22.66 8.55
CA GLU A 72 20.24 22.88 9.92
C GLU A 72 18.83 22.32 10.14
N THR A 73 17.95 22.48 9.15
CA THR A 73 16.60 21.91 9.18
C THR A 73 16.68 20.38 9.19
N ALA A 74 17.50 19.78 8.33
CA ALA A 74 17.66 18.33 8.27
C ALA A 74 18.16 17.74 9.60
N LEU A 75 19.19 18.35 10.20
CA LEU A 75 19.73 17.91 11.49
C LEU A 75 18.72 18.06 12.63
N ALA A 76 18.01 19.19 12.69
CA ALA A 76 16.97 19.40 13.69
C ALA A 76 15.81 18.41 13.53
N THR A 77 15.39 18.11 12.30
CA THR A 77 14.35 17.13 12.03
C THR A 77 14.79 15.73 12.45
N ALA A 78 16.02 15.31 12.17
CA ALA A 78 16.53 14.01 12.60
C ALA A 78 16.50 13.85 14.12
N ALA A 79 17.00 14.86 14.86
CA ALA A 79 16.99 14.84 16.33
C ALA A 79 15.56 14.81 16.91
N ILE A 80 14.64 15.59 16.35
CA ILE A 80 13.23 15.58 16.76
C ILE A 80 12.61 14.21 16.46
N TYR A 81 12.86 13.65 15.27
CA TYR A 81 12.29 12.37 14.86
C TYR A 81 12.72 11.24 15.80
N GLU A 82 14.00 11.18 16.13
CA GLU A 82 14.55 10.20 17.07
C GLU A 82 13.96 10.38 18.48
N SER A 83 13.80 11.62 18.96
CA SER A 83 13.18 11.88 20.27
C SER A 83 11.71 11.49 20.36
N MET A 84 10.99 11.51 19.23
CA MET A 84 9.55 11.21 19.18
C MET A 84 9.25 9.75 18.88
N PHE A 85 10.08 9.11 18.05
CA PHE A 85 9.81 7.79 17.49
C PHE A 85 10.89 6.75 17.79
N GLY A 86 12.01 7.14 18.42
CA GLY A 86 13.03 6.20 18.87
C GLY A 86 12.46 5.20 19.88
N ALA A 87 12.79 3.93 19.69
CA ALA A 87 12.45 2.85 20.59
C ALA A 87 13.40 2.80 21.79
N GLU A 88 13.03 2.06 22.84
CA GLU A 88 13.84 1.92 24.06
C GLU A 88 15.22 1.30 23.81
N ASP A 89 15.37 0.52 22.74
CA ASP A 89 16.63 -0.07 22.29
C ASP A 89 17.53 0.89 21.50
N GLY A 90 17.09 2.15 21.32
CA GLY A 90 17.79 3.17 20.53
C GLY A 90 17.52 3.09 19.02
N SER A 91 16.76 2.10 18.56
CA SER A 91 16.43 1.97 17.13
C SER A 91 15.28 2.89 16.74
N VAL A 92 15.20 3.20 15.44
CA VAL A 92 14.11 3.98 14.84
C VAL A 92 13.25 3.04 14.00
N PRO A 93 12.05 2.64 14.47
CA PRO A 93 11.15 1.78 13.70
C PRO A 93 10.46 2.57 12.60
N ALA A 94 10.42 2.01 11.39
CA ALA A 94 9.60 2.49 10.29
C ALA A 94 8.72 1.38 9.74
N THR A 95 7.43 1.68 9.60
CA THR A 95 6.42 0.76 9.07
C THR A 95 6.26 0.97 7.57
N TYR A 96 6.42 -0.11 6.81
CA TYR A 96 6.23 -0.17 5.37
C TYR A 96 5.00 -1.01 5.05
N GLN A 97 4.15 -0.50 4.18
CA GLN A 97 3.01 -1.24 3.63
C GLN A 97 3.26 -1.54 2.16
N VAL A 98 3.15 -2.82 1.80
CA VAL A 98 3.27 -3.29 0.42
C VAL A 98 1.89 -3.72 -0.05
N ILE A 99 1.38 -3.04 -1.07
CA ILE A 99 0.07 -3.34 -1.66
C ILE A 99 0.28 -4.23 -2.88
N TYR A 100 -0.22 -5.46 -2.82
CA TYR A 100 -0.24 -6.38 -3.95
C TYR A 100 -1.56 -6.24 -4.70
N MET A 101 -1.46 -6.12 -6.02
CA MET A 101 -2.61 -6.00 -6.91
C MET A 101 -2.58 -7.16 -7.89
N THR A 102 -3.59 -8.03 -7.81
CA THR A 102 -3.78 -9.14 -8.73
C THR A 102 -5.12 -9.00 -9.44
N GLY A 103 -5.14 -9.32 -10.73
CA GLY A 103 -6.33 -9.19 -11.54
C GLY A 103 -6.18 -10.00 -12.82
N TRP A 104 -7.29 -10.52 -13.30
CA TRP A 104 -7.33 -11.36 -14.50
C TRP A 104 -7.92 -10.56 -15.65
N LYS A 105 -7.41 -10.78 -16.85
CA LYS A 105 -8.11 -10.33 -18.05
C LYS A 105 -9.12 -11.39 -18.43
N GLU A 106 -10.36 -11.01 -18.75
CA GLU A 106 -11.35 -11.99 -19.23
C GLU A 106 -10.81 -12.74 -20.45
N HIS A 107 -10.99 -14.06 -20.41
CA HIS A 107 -10.75 -14.94 -21.55
C HIS A 107 -12.08 -15.47 -22.07
N GLU A 108 -12.21 -15.66 -23.38
CA GLU A 108 -13.48 -16.12 -24.00
C GLU A 108 -13.96 -17.47 -23.46
N SER A 109 -13.02 -18.33 -23.03
CA SER A 109 -13.34 -19.62 -22.43
C SER A 109 -13.79 -19.55 -20.96
N GLN A 110 -13.84 -18.36 -20.36
CA GLN A 110 -14.21 -18.22 -18.95
C GLN A 110 -15.70 -18.53 -18.75
N PRO A 111 -16.06 -19.43 -17.82
CA PRO A 111 -17.44 -19.77 -17.55
C PRO A 111 -18.24 -18.53 -17.15
N ARG A 112 -19.29 -18.22 -17.91
CA ARG A 112 -20.22 -17.14 -17.56
C ARG A 112 -21.21 -17.64 -16.51
N ALA A 113 -21.59 -16.75 -15.59
CA ALA A 113 -22.65 -17.05 -14.64
C ALA A 113 -23.94 -17.46 -15.40
N LYS A 114 -24.49 -18.63 -15.04
CA LYS A 114 -25.74 -19.11 -15.65
C LYS A 114 -26.91 -18.21 -15.25
N ARG A 115 -27.91 -18.12 -16.12
CA ARG A 115 -29.11 -17.31 -15.86
C ARG A 115 -29.83 -17.81 -14.60
N ARG A 116 -30.28 -16.89 -13.75
CA ARG A 116 -31.09 -17.26 -12.57
C ARG A 116 -32.28 -18.13 -12.98
N GLY A 117 -32.48 -19.25 -12.29
CA GLY A 117 -33.54 -20.23 -12.59
C GLY A 117 -33.17 -21.30 -13.63
N SER A 118 -31.95 -21.29 -14.19
CA SER A 118 -31.49 -22.32 -15.14
C SER A 118 -30.94 -23.58 -14.46
N ALA A 119 -31.33 -23.85 -13.21
CA ALA A 119 -30.89 -25.05 -12.50
C ALA A 119 -31.62 -26.26 -13.09
N THR A 120 -30.86 -27.24 -13.58
CA THR A 120 -31.39 -28.47 -14.20
C THR A 120 -31.33 -29.68 -13.28
N VAL A 121 -30.74 -29.53 -12.09
CA VAL A 121 -30.53 -30.62 -11.12
C VAL A 121 -31.04 -30.17 -9.77
N SER A 122 -31.84 -31.01 -9.11
CA SER A 122 -32.33 -30.71 -7.76
C SER A 122 -31.34 -31.17 -6.69
N PHE A 123 -31.34 -30.51 -5.53
CA PHE A 123 -30.52 -30.95 -4.38
C PHE A 123 -30.89 -32.37 -3.90
N HIS A 124 -32.12 -32.81 -4.14
CA HIS A 124 -32.55 -34.18 -3.85
C HIS A 124 -31.83 -35.20 -4.74
N ASP A 125 -31.58 -34.87 -6.00
CA ASP A 125 -30.87 -35.73 -6.94
C ASP A 125 -29.37 -35.81 -6.60
N ILE A 126 -28.77 -34.68 -6.19
CA ILE A 126 -27.39 -34.63 -5.71
C ILE A 126 -27.21 -35.50 -4.46
N LYS A 127 -28.17 -35.48 -3.53
CA LYS A 127 -28.14 -36.32 -2.32
C LYS A 127 -28.15 -37.82 -2.64
N LYS A 128 -28.86 -38.26 -3.68
CA LYS A 128 -28.84 -39.68 -4.12
C LYS A 128 -27.48 -40.08 -4.72
N GLN A 129 -26.78 -39.12 -5.32
CA GLN A 129 -25.53 -39.37 -6.02
C GLN A 129 -24.30 -39.39 -5.08
N PHE A 130 -24.34 -38.61 -3.98
CA PHE A 130 -23.23 -38.48 -3.03
C PHE A 130 -23.54 -38.96 -1.60
N GLY A 131 -24.78 -39.35 -1.29
CA GLY A 131 -25.24 -39.72 0.05
C GLY A 131 -25.02 -41.17 0.45
N ASN A 132 -24.02 -41.85 -0.12
CA ASN A 132 -23.66 -43.24 0.23
C ASN A 132 -22.26 -43.35 0.86
N THR A 133 -21.94 -42.39 1.73
CA THR A 133 -20.90 -42.46 2.78
C THR A 133 -21.51 -41.93 4.06
#